data_AF-A0A537THR6-F1
#
_entry.id   AF-A0A537THR6-F1
#
_cell.length_a   1.000
_cell.length_b   1.000
_cell.length_c   1.000
_cell.angle_alpha   90.00
_cell.angle_beta   90.00
_cell.angle_gamma   90.00
#
_symmetry.space_group_name_H-M   'P 1'
#
loop_
_entity.id
_entity.type
_entity.pdbx_description
1 polymer ?
#
loop_
_entity_poly.entity_id
_entity_poly.type
_entity_poly.pdbx_seq_one_letter_code
_entity_poly.pdbx_strand_id
1 'polypeptide(L)' 'MQRVSKTVAALVAGLAIFALVTPSVAQRAEDQMSGARAQALHQCNAQAGKLTQYTWGDHQIDNYRACMAQHGQQE' A
#
# COMPACT_ATOMS: atom_id res chain seq x y z
N MET A 1 43.01 -12.04 -3.24
CA MET A 1 42.41 -11.49 -4.48
C MET A 1 41.21 -12.35 -4.86
N GLN A 2 40.00 -11.92 -4.48
CA GLN A 2 38.76 -12.67 -4.75
C GLN A 2 38.42 -12.56 -6.25
N ARG A 3 38.49 -13.68 -6.98
CA ARG A 3 38.00 -13.76 -8.37
C ARG A 3 36.48 -13.80 -8.33
N VAL A 4 35.85 -12.63 -8.45
CA VAL A 4 34.39 -12.55 -8.61
C VAL A 4 34.05 -13.11 -9.99
N SER A 5 33.32 -14.22 -10.03
CA SER A 5 32.91 -14.86 -11.27
C SER A 5 31.84 -14.01 -11.96
N LYS A 6 31.90 -13.91 -13.31
CA LYS A 6 31.00 -13.05 -14.11
C LYS A 6 29.51 -13.33 -13.84
N THR A 7 29.17 -14.55 -13.46
CA THR A 7 27.83 -14.98 -13.06
C THR A 7 27.36 -14.37 -11.74
N VAL A 8 28.27 -14.22 -10.78
CA VAL A 8 27.98 -13.59 -9.48
C VAL A 8 27.71 -12.10 -9.66
N ALA A 9 28.49 -11.43 -10.51
CA ALA A 9 28.26 -10.03 -10.85
C ALA A 9 26.91 -9.81 -11.57
N ALA A 10 26.53 -10.71 -12.47
CA ALA A 10 25.25 -10.63 -13.18
C ALA A 10 24.03 -10.85 -12.27
N LEU A 11 24.13 -11.74 -11.27
CA LEU A 11 23.07 -11.98 -10.29
C LEU A 11 22.81 -10.77 -9.38
N VAL A 12 23.87 -10.09 -8.92
CA VAL A 12 23.74 -8.87 -8.09
C VAL A 12 23.12 -7.72 -8.88
N ALA A 13 23.46 -7.58 -10.17
CA ALA A 13 22.86 -6.57 -11.04
C ALA A 13 21.37 -6.85 -11.33
N GLY A 14 20.98 -8.12 -11.49
CA GLY A 14 19.59 -8.50 -11.74
C GLY A 14 18.66 -8.24 -10.53
N LEU A 15 19.14 -8.46 -9.31
CA LEU A 15 18.36 -8.24 -8.07
C LEU A 15 18.08 -6.75 -7.79
N ALA A 16 18.96 -5.84 -8.21
CA ALA A 16 18.76 -4.40 -8.03
C ALA A 16 17.59 -3.84 -8.85
N ILE A 17 17.22 -4.49 -9.97
CA ILE A 17 16.17 -3.99 -10.87
C ILE A 17 14.77 -4.33 -10.34
N PHE A 18 14.61 -5.44 -9.60
CA PHE A 18 13.31 -5.83 -9.02
C PHE A 18 12.90 -5.01 -7.79
N ALA A 19 13.85 -4.36 -7.11
CA ALA A 19 13.54 -3.54 -5.94
C ALA A 19 12.77 -2.25 -6.28
N LEU A 20 12.83 -1.78 -7.53
CA LEU A 20 12.17 -0.52 -7.96
C LEU A 20 10.71 -0.72 -8.38
N VAL A 21 10.29 -1.95 -8.64
CA VAL A 21 8.93 -2.26 -9.11
C VAL A 21 8.06 -2.92 -8.04
N THR A 22 8.62 -3.21 -6.86
CA THR A 22 7.82 -3.76 -5.77
C THR A 22 7.21 -2.62 -4.95
N PRO A 23 5.87 -2.48 -4.91
CA PRO A 23 5.20 -1.46 -4.08
C PRO A 23 5.57 -1.58 -2.59
N SER A 24 6.13 -2.72 -2.18
CA SER A 24 6.59 -3.04 -0.84
C SER A 24 7.73 -2.17 -0.30
N VAL A 25 8.46 -1.41 -1.13
CA VAL A 25 9.53 -0.50 -0.64
C VAL A 25 9.00 0.86 -0.23
N ALA A 26 7.91 1.34 -0.84
CA ALA A 26 7.20 2.55 -0.38
C ALA A 26 6.57 2.30 0.99
N GLN A 27 5.92 1.14 1.15
CA GLN A 27 5.26 0.73 2.40
C GLN A 27 6.21 0.57 3.60
N ARG A 28 7.52 0.34 3.39
CA ARG A 28 8.50 0.15 4.48
C ARG A 28 9.13 1.43 5.01
N ALA A 29 9.02 2.54 4.29
CA ALA A 29 9.42 3.84 4.81
C ALA A 29 8.36 4.45 5.76
N GLU A 30 7.15 3.89 5.76
CA GLU A 30 5.98 4.31 6.52
C GLU A 30 5.76 3.46 7.79
N ASP A 31 6.82 3.13 8.53
CA ASP A 31 6.66 2.45 9.85
C ASP A 31 5.85 3.33 10.84
N GLN A 32 5.68 4.62 10.52
CA GLN A 32 4.68 5.49 11.14
C GLN A 32 3.62 5.91 10.12
N MET A 33 2.41 5.34 10.25
CA MET A 33 1.22 5.84 9.57
C MET A 33 1.06 7.34 9.87
N SER A 34 0.95 8.16 8.82
CA SER A 34 0.73 9.60 9.01
C SER A 34 -0.57 9.86 9.79
N GLY A 35 -0.60 10.90 10.63
CA GLY A 35 -1.81 11.27 11.37
C GLY A 35 -3.00 11.54 10.45
N ALA A 36 -2.74 12.11 9.25
CA ALA A 36 -3.74 12.31 8.22
C ALA A 36 -4.34 10.99 7.72
N ARG A 37 -3.50 9.97 7.49
CA ARG A 37 -3.97 8.63 7.09
C ARG A 37 -4.78 7.98 8.21
N ALA A 38 -4.31 8.06 9.46
CA ALA A 38 -5.03 7.49 10.61
C ALA A 38 -6.42 8.13 10.78
N GLN A 39 -6.52 9.46 10.62
CA GLN A 39 -7.80 10.18 10.68
C GLN A 39 -8.74 9.80 9.52
N ALA A 40 -8.22 9.73 8.29
CA ALA A 40 -9.00 9.31 7.13
C ALA A 40 -9.55 7.88 7.32
N LEU A 41 -8.72 6.94 7.78
CA LEU A 41 -9.15 5.59 8.08
C LEU A 41 -10.29 5.57 9.10
N HIS A 42 -10.19 6.34 10.18
CA HIS A 42 -11.25 6.39 11.19
C HIS A 42 -12.58 6.89 10.60
N GLN A 43 -12.55 7.97 9.83
CA GLN A 43 -13.74 8.56 9.21
C GLN A 43 -14.36 7.64 8.15
N CYS A 44 -13.55 7.08 7.26
CA CYS A 44 -14.02 6.23 6.17
C CYS A 44 -14.58 4.90 6.69
N ASN A 45 -13.99 4.31 7.72
CA ASN A 45 -14.56 3.13 8.38
C ASN A 45 -15.92 3.43 9.03
N ALA A 46 -16.05 4.56 9.72
CA ALA A 46 -17.32 4.97 10.33
C ALA A 46 -18.41 5.24 9.28
N GLN A 47 -18.06 5.75 8.10
CA GLN A 47 -19.00 5.97 7.00
C GLN A 47 -19.41 4.67 6.33
N ALA A 48 -18.46 3.79 6.01
CA ALA A 48 -18.71 2.50 5.37
C ALA A 48 -19.51 1.55 6.28
N GLY A 49 -19.32 1.62 7.60
CA GLY A 49 -20.07 0.83 8.58
C GLY A 49 -21.57 1.16 8.68
N LYS A 50 -22.05 2.26 8.08
CA LYS A 50 -23.47 2.66 8.10
C LYS A 50 -24.33 1.89 7.09
N LEU A 51 -23.72 1.14 6.18
CA LEU A 51 -24.47 0.37 5.19
C LEU A 51 -25.13 -0.83 5.87
N THR A 52 -26.40 -1.06 5.54
CA THR A 52 -27.19 -2.18 6.08
C THR A 52 -26.77 -3.50 5.42
N GLN A 53 -27.01 -4.64 6.08
CA GLN A 53 -26.57 -5.97 5.64
C GLN A 53 -26.89 -6.29 4.16
N TYR A 54 -28.00 -5.79 3.63
CA TYR A 54 -28.44 -6.04 2.24
C TYR A 54 -27.60 -5.33 1.17
N THR A 55 -26.79 -4.33 1.56
CA THR A 55 -25.94 -3.52 0.67
C THR A 55 -24.47 -3.62 1.04
N TRP A 56 -24.10 -4.51 1.96
CA TRP A 56 -22.88 -4.40 2.74
C TRP A 56 -21.59 -4.86 2.03
N GLY A 57 -21.68 -5.70 1.00
CA GLY A 57 -20.49 -6.22 0.32
C GLY A 57 -19.79 -5.15 -0.51
N ASP A 58 -20.23 -4.99 -1.75
CA ASP A 58 -19.58 -4.10 -2.72
C ASP A 58 -19.69 -2.62 -2.33
N HIS A 59 -20.87 -2.16 -1.91
CA HIS A 59 -21.06 -0.74 -1.60
C HIS A 59 -20.26 -0.28 -0.37
N GLN A 60 -19.95 -1.16 0.59
CA GLN A 60 -19.14 -0.79 1.75
C GLN A 60 -17.71 -0.51 1.32
N ILE A 61 -17.16 -1.41 0.52
CA ILE A 61 -15.82 -1.28 0.00
C ILE A 61 -15.76 -0.06 -0.93
N ASP A 62 -16.70 0.11 -1.86
CA ASP A 62 -16.72 1.25 -2.78
C ASP A 62 -16.81 2.59 -2.03
N ASN A 63 -17.65 2.68 -0.98
CA ASN A 63 -17.76 3.89 -0.17
C ASN A 63 -16.48 4.17 0.63
N TYR A 64 -15.85 3.13 1.18
CA TYR A 64 -14.56 3.27 1.86
C TYR A 64 -13.47 3.76 0.89
N ARG A 65 -13.37 3.15 -0.30
CA ARG A 65 -12.41 3.52 -1.35
C ARG A 65 -12.60 4.96 -1.82
N ALA A 66 -13.85 5.34 -2.10
CA ALA A 66 -14.21 6.70 -2.50
C ALA A 66 -13.86 7.72 -1.41
N CYS A 67 -14.13 7.40 -0.14
CA CYS A 67 -13.76 8.24 0.98
C CYS A 67 -12.23 8.41 1.11
N MET A 68 -11.46 7.32 1.05
CA MET A 68 -9.99 7.38 1.10
C MET A 68 -9.42 8.21 -0.05
N ALA A 69 -9.96 8.06 -1.26
CA ALA A 69 -9.58 8.87 -2.42
C ALA A 69 -9.88 10.37 -2.23
N GLN A 70 -10.99 10.74 -1.59
CA GLN A 70 -11.31 12.14 -1.24
C GLN A 70 -10.30 12.73 -0.25
N HIS A 71 -9.73 11.90 0.64
CA HIS A 71 -8.64 12.29 1.54
C HIS A 71 -7.25 12.24 0.90
N GLY A 72 -7.15 11.88 -0.40
CA GLY A 72 -5.88 11.68 -1.09
C GLY A 72 -5.06 10.53 -0.52
N GLN A 73 -5.72 9.58 0.15
CA GLN A 73 -5.09 8.43 0.80
C GLN A 73 -5.34 7.16 -0.02
N GLN A 74 -4.39 6.24 0.01
CA GLN A 74 -4.55 4.90 -0.57
C GLN A 74 -5.53 4.06 0.27
N GLU A 75 -6.48 3.39 -0.38
CA GLU A 75 -7.43 2.43 0.23
C GLU A 75 -6.75 1.23 0.90
#